data_AF-A0A8J8EXL0-F1
#
_entry.id   AF-A0A8J8EXL0-F1
#
_cell.length_a   1.000
_cell.length_b   1.000
_cell.length_c   1.000
_cell.angle_alpha   90.00
_cell.angle_beta   90.00
_cell.angle_gamma   90.00
#
_symmetry.space_group_name_H-M   'P 1'
#
loop_
_entity.id
_entity.type
_entity.pdbx_description
1 polymer ?
#
loop_
_entity_poly.entity_id
_entity_poly.type
_entity_poly.pdbx_seq_one_letter_code
_entity_poly.pdbx_strand_id
1 'polypeptide(L)'
;EEYVNDLQELGITVERWGGQNRYETNLMVMTQAQIKFGLKFNGSVVVAGNDSLAIQNALRIAVQNRAIILYVNKTTNITLLMERFQIRNMTMVHTHASEMTMELVRKQLKECNCTTNEVQVNVTKETVLQLMIQVRERLRAIEEIANATNATQLMEQVRVMEMTMEKANQALQAGNYTYAYQLMLELQVRIQFSLKAATGEMRIAIKNSEKMALERELVKLEAQIRVMENAGIDVSQINTLMEQLRIAIQNGQYDVAKQLMNQIKSMIQEAYRNGRDAIRNAPRERPRRP
;
A
#
# COMPACT_ATOMS: atom_id res chain seq x y z
N GLU A 1 -9.48 4.26 -8.31
CA GLU A 1 -10.82 4.29 -8.95
C GLU A 1 -10.95 3.13 -9.92
N GLU A 2 -9.98 2.93 -10.80
CA GLU A 2 -9.91 1.80 -11.73
C GLU A 2 -10.23 0.42 -11.09
N TYR A 3 -9.58 0.07 -9.97
CA TYR A 3 -9.84 -1.23 -9.31
C TYR A 3 -11.30 -1.42 -8.83
N VAL A 4 -12.05 -0.35 -8.54
CA VAL A 4 -13.44 -0.48 -8.09
C VAL A 4 -14.30 -0.94 -9.26
N ASN A 5 -14.11 -0.33 -10.43
CA ASN A 5 -14.78 -0.75 -11.65
C ASN A 5 -14.39 -2.18 -12.01
N ASP A 6 -13.08 -2.50 -11.98
CA ASP A 6 -12.58 -3.84 -12.28
C ASP A 6 -13.25 -4.92 -11.38
N LEU A 7 -13.42 -4.64 -10.09
CA LEU A 7 -14.09 -5.55 -9.15
C LEU A 7 -15.61 -5.62 -9.40
N GLN A 8 -16.25 -4.50 -9.71
CA GLN A 8 -17.68 -4.45 -10.02
C GLN A 8 -18.01 -5.17 -11.32
N GLU A 9 -17.14 -5.13 -12.33
CA GLU A 9 -17.25 -5.92 -13.56
C GLU A 9 -17.25 -7.43 -13.26
N LEU A 10 -16.52 -7.87 -12.23
CA LEU A 10 -16.56 -9.25 -11.73
C LEU A 10 -17.78 -9.55 -10.83
N GLY A 11 -18.72 -8.60 -10.67
CA GLY A 11 -19.89 -8.75 -9.80
C GLY A 11 -19.56 -8.68 -8.30
N ILE A 12 -18.41 -8.11 -7.94
CA ILE A 12 -18.00 -7.94 -6.54
C ILE A 12 -18.47 -6.58 -6.05
N THR A 13 -19.33 -6.57 -5.03
CA THR A 13 -19.73 -5.34 -4.35
C THR A 13 -18.52 -4.76 -3.61
N VAL A 14 -18.15 -3.53 -3.94
CA VAL A 14 -17.06 -2.82 -3.29
C VAL A 14 -17.61 -1.75 -2.38
N GLU A 15 -17.19 -1.78 -1.12
CA GLU A 15 -17.38 -0.68 -0.20
C GLU A 15 -16.01 -0.06 0.14
N ARG A 16 -15.89 1.26 -0.04
CA ARG A 16 -14.63 1.98 0.16
C ARG A 16 -14.65 2.82 1.43
N TRP A 17 -13.75 2.51 2.36
CA TRP A 17 -13.41 3.39 3.48
C TRP A 17 -11.99 3.94 3.29
N GLY A 18 -11.86 5.16 2.78
CA GLY A 18 -10.56 5.76 2.54
C GLY A 18 -10.61 7.28 2.35
N GLY A 19 -9.52 7.95 2.70
CA GLY A 19 -9.32 9.39 2.56
C GLY A 19 -8.19 9.74 1.59
N GLN A 20 -7.74 10.99 1.61
CA GLN A 20 -6.65 11.49 0.75
C GLN A 20 -5.27 10.99 1.19
N ASN A 21 -5.13 10.65 2.48
CA ASN A 21 -3.90 10.17 3.07
C ASN A 21 -4.17 9.09 4.14
N ARG A 22 -3.10 8.55 4.72
CA ARG A 22 -3.20 7.47 5.72
C ARG A 22 -3.89 7.89 7.02
N TYR A 23 -3.81 9.16 7.40
CA TYR A 23 -4.43 9.68 8.63
C TYR A 23 -5.94 9.82 8.45
N GLU A 24 -6.38 10.40 7.35
CA GLU A 24 -7.80 10.47 6.99
C GLU A 24 -8.41 9.09 6.76
N THR A 25 -7.66 8.19 6.12
CA THR A 25 -8.10 6.79 5.94
C THR A 25 -8.27 6.09 7.28
N ASN A 26 -7.31 6.25 8.20
CA ASN A 26 -7.41 5.70 9.55
C ASN A 26 -8.64 6.25 10.29
N LEU A 27 -8.87 7.56 10.23
CA LEU A 27 -10.05 8.20 10.83
C LEU A 27 -11.38 7.69 10.22
N MET A 28 -11.42 7.53 8.89
CA MET A 28 -12.59 7.03 8.17
C MET A 28 -12.89 5.59 8.58
N VAL A 29 -11.88 4.72 8.63
CA VAL A 29 -12.03 3.32 9.05
C VAL A 29 -12.57 3.24 10.47
N MET A 30 -12.03 4.04 11.40
CA MET A 30 -12.54 4.10 12.78
C MET A 30 -14.00 4.54 12.82
N THR A 31 -14.34 5.62 12.11
CA THR A 31 -15.70 6.17 12.08
C THR A 31 -16.71 5.17 11.50
N GLN A 32 -16.39 4.57 10.36
CA GLN A 32 -17.27 3.62 9.69
C GLN A 32 -17.44 2.33 10.49
N ALA A 33 -16.39 1.87 11.17
CA ALA A 33 -16.49 0.71 12.05
C ALA A 33 -17.44 0.95 13.23
N GLN A 34 -17.50 2.17 13.78
CA GLN A 34 -18.51 2.51 14.80
C GLN A 34 -19.92 2.58 14.21
N ILE A 35 -20.10 3.25 13.08
CA ILE A 35 -21.42 3.47 12.47
C ILE A 35 -22.03 2.15 11.99
N LYS A 36 -21.25 1.33 11.27
CA LYS A 36 -21.77 0.14 10.58
C LYS A 36 -21.81 -1.10 11.45
N PHE A 37 -20.84 -1.24 12.34
CA PHE A 37 -20.73 -2.43 13.19
C PHE A 37 -21.02 -2.15 14.67
N GLY A 38 -21.31 -0.90 15.04
CA GLY A 38 -21.56 -0.53 16.43
C GLY A 38 -20.35 -0.71 17.33
N LEU A 39 -19.12 -0.73 16.78
CA LEU A 39 -17.92 -0.99 17.59
C LEU A 39 -17.70 0.13 18.60
N LYS A 40 -17.40 -0.26 19.83
CA LYS A 40 -16.88 0.64 20.87
C LYS A 40 -15.40 0.32 21.09
N PHE A 41 -14.57 1.35 21.15
CA PHE A 41 -13.14 1.17 21.30
C PHE A 41 -12.77 1.24 22.78
N ASN A 42 -12.33 0.12 23.35
CA ASN A 42 -11.95 0.02 24.76
C ASN A 42 -10.55 0.62 25.05
N GLY A 43 -9.81 0.93 24.00
CA GLY A 43 -8.49 1.56 24.05
C GLY A 43 -7.92 1.81 22.66
N SER A 44 -6.86 2.59 22.58
CA SER A 44 -6.11 2.82 21.35
C SER A 44 -4.63 2.49 21.49
N VAL A 45 -4.02 2.15 20.36
CA VAL A 45 -2.56 2.12 20.22
C VAL A 45 -2.18 3.27 19.31
N VAL A 46 -1.47 4.26 19.85
CA VAL A 46 -1.10 5.49 19.14
C VAL A 46 0.29 5.32 18.56
N VAL A 47 0.44 5.61 17.26
CA VAL A 47 1.70 5.43 16.56
C VAL A 47 1.89 6.47 15.46
N ALA A 48 3.13 6.90 15.26
CA ALA A 48 3.45 7.81 14.16
C ALA A 48 3.14 7.13 12.83
N GLY A 49 2.26 7.75 12.04
CA GLY A 49 1.68 7.10 10.87
C GLY A 49 2.71 6.71 9.81
N ASN A 50 3.92 7.28 9.83
CA ASN A 50 5.01 6.98 8.90
C ASN A 50 6.07 6.01 9.44
N ASP A 51 5.99 5.56 10.71
CA ASP A 51 7.00 4.70 11.34
C ASP A 51 6.64 3.21 11.20
N SER A 52 7.16 2.57 10.17
CA SER A 52 6.77 1.21 9.75
C SER A 52 6.98 0.15 10.85
N LEU A 53 8.12 0.19 11.56
CA LEU A 53 8.44 -0.72 12.65
C LEU A 53 7.54 -0.50 13.88
N ALA A 54 7.29 0.76 14.23
CA ALA A 54 6.35 1.07 15.31
C ALA A 54 4.93 0.61 14.96
N ILE A 55 4.50 0.76 13.71
CA ILE A 55 3.17 0.31 13.24
C ILE A 55 3.03 -1.21 13.35
N GLN A 56 4.06 -1.97 12.96
CA GLN A 56 4.05 -3.43 13.09
C GLN A 56 3.90 -3.87 14.55
N ASN A 57 4.61 -3.22 15.47
CA ASN A 57 4.48 -3.50 16.90
C ASN A 57 3.13 -3.03 17.45
N ALA A 58 2.64 -1.88 17.00
CA ALA A 58 1.33 -1.36 17.37
C ALA A 58 0.22 -2.32 16.96
N LEU A 59 0.30 -2.95 15.78
CA LEU A 59 -0.66 -3.96 15.34
C LEU A 59 -0.70 -5.17 16.27
N ARG A 60 0.47 -5.68 16.69
CA ARG A 60 0.55 -6.80 17.63
C ARG A 60 -0.14 -6.47 18.96
N ILE A 61 0.15 -5.29 19.51
CA ILE A 61 -0.43 -4.80 20.76
C ILE A 61 -1.94 -4.57 20.61
N ALA A 62 -2.37 -3.97 19.50
CA ALA A 62 -3.77 -3.67 19.22
C ALA A 62 -4.61 -4.94 19.15
N VAL A 63 -4.13 -5.99 18.48
CA VAL A 63 -4.81 -7.29 18.41
C VAL A 63 -4.92 -7.93 19.79
N GLN A 64 -3.82 -7.95 20.56
CA GLN A 64 -3.82 -8.53 21.92
C GLN A 64 -4.80 -7.83 22.86
N ASN A 65 -4.85 -6.49 22.77
CA ASN A 65 -5.66 -5.67 23.67
C ASN A 65 -7.06 -5.38 23.13
N ARG A 66 -7.43 -5.92 21.96
CA ARG A 66 -8.66 -5.59 21.22
C ARG A 66 -8.85 -4.06 21.08
N ALA A 67 -7.73 -3.37 20.85
CA ALA A 67 -7.65 -1.93 20.69
C ALA A 67 -7.58 -1.55 19.21
N ILE A 68 -7.81 -0.27 18.93
CA ILE A 68 -7.70 0.28 17.59
C ILE A 68 -6.39 1.05 17.42
N ILE A 69 -5.77 0.95 16.24
CA ILE A 69 -4.56 1.72 15.95
C ILE A 69 -4.97 3.12 15.50
N LEU A 70 -4.37 4.14 16.11
CA LEU A 70 -4.52 5.53 15.71
C LEU A 70 -3.21 6.07 15.14
N TYR A 71 -3.25 6.51 13.89
CA TYR A 71 -2.12 7.13 13.22
C TYR A 71 -2.06 8.62 13.54
N VAL A 72 -0.89 9.07 13.99
CA VAL A 72 -0.64 10.46 14.35
C VAL A 72 0.57 11.03 13.60
N ASN A 73 0.59 12.35 13.49
CA ASN A 73 1.71 13.14 13.00
C ASN A 73 1.81 14.44 13.82
N LYS A 74 2.76 15.31 13.45
CA LYS A 74 3.01 16.58 14.14
C LYS A 74 1.81 17.53 14.19
N THR A 75 0.85 17.40 13.27
CA THR A 75 -0.33 18.27 13.17
C THR A 75 -1.61 17.61 13.70
N THR A 76 -1.50 16.41 14.27
CA THR A 76 -2.68 15.68 14.77
C THR A 76 -3.10 16.23 16.13
N ASN A 77 -4.37 16.61 16.26
CA ASN A 77 -4.99 16.93 17.55
C ASN A 77 -5.50 15.65 18.20
N ILE A 78 -4.71 15.06 19.09
CA ILE A 78 -5.03 13.77 19.70
C ILE A 78 -6.20 13.89 20.68
N THR A 79 -6.29 15.00 21.42
CA THR A 79 -7.33 15.24 22.43
C THR A 79 -8.72 15.22 21.80
N LEU A 80 -8.89 15.91 20.66
CA LEU A 80 -10.15 15.90 19.90
C LEU A 80 -10.54 14.50 19.42
N LEU A 81 -9.55 13.71 18.99
CA LEU A 81 -9.79 12.33 18.53
C LEU A 81 -10.18 11.41 19.69
N MET A 82 -9.54 11.56 20.85
CA MET A 82 -9.88 10.78 22.05
C MET A 82 -11.29 11.08 22.54
N GLU A 83 -11.69 12.35 22.54
CA GLU A 83 -13.05 12.76 22.88
C GLU A 83 -14.07 12.19 21.88
N ARG A 84 -13.83 12.40 20.57
CA ARG A 84 -14.72 11.92 19.50
C ARG A 84 -14.97 10.42 19.59
N PHE A 85 -13.94 9.63 19.86
CA PHE A 85 -14.02 8.17 19.91
C PHE A 85 -14.25 7.60 21.30
N GLN A 86 -14.38 8.47 22.32
CA GLN A 86 -14.59 8.10 23.72
C GLN A 86 -13.49 7.15 24.26
N ILE A 87 -12.23 7.37 23.86
CA ILE A 87 -11.09 6.53 24.23
C ILE A 87 -10.36 7.14 25.42
N ARG A 88 -10.12 6.33 26.46
CA ARG A 88 -9.44 6.75 27.70
C ARG A 88 -8.13 6.02 27.99
N ASN A 89 -7.99 4.80 27.46
CA ASN A 89 -6.82 3.95 27.64
C ASN A 89 -5.97 3.94 26.37
N MET A 90 -4.67 4.19 26.50
CA MET A 90 -3.80 4.31 25.34
C MET A 90 -2.45 3.64 25.57
N THR A 91 -1.89 3.11 24.49
CA THR A 91 -0.50 2.68 24.43
C THR A 91 0.20 3.43 23.30
N MET A 92 1.17 4.27 23.61
CA MET A 92 2.02 4.91 22.61
C MET A 92 3.14 3.96 22.20
N VAL A 93 3.31 3.77 20.90
CA VAL A 93 4.38 2.92 20.34
C VAL A 93 5.23 3.76 19.41
N HIS A 94 6.54 3.75 19.62
CA HIS A 94 7.46 4.57 18.83
C HIS A 94 8.85 3.97 18.70
N THR A 95 9.60 4.48 17.74
CA THR A 95 11.05 4.31 17.64
C THR A 95 11.72 5.65 17.93
N HIS A 96 13.05 5.66 17.97
CA HIS A 96 13.82 6.90 18.02
C HIS A 96 13.52 7.84 16.84
N ALA A 97 13.08 7.32 15.69
CA ALA A 97 12.75 8.14 14.53
C ALA A 97 11.44 8.94 14.69
N SER A 98 10.54 8.48 15.55
CA SER A 98 9.23 9.10 15.78
C SER A 98 9.12 9.85 17.11
N GLU A 99 10.21 9.93 17.89
CA GLU A 99 10.24 10.52 19.24
C GLU A 99 9.64 11.94 19.29
N MET A 100 10.03 12.82 18.37
CA MET A 100 9.49 14.18 18.35
C MET A 100 7.97 14.22 18.15
N THR A 101 7.43 13.31 17.34
CA THR A 101 5.97 13.22 17.14
C THR A 101 5.31 12.73 18.42
N MET A 102 5.90 11.73 19.08
CA MET A 102 5.37 11.21 20.33
C MET A 102 5.46 12.19 21.49
N GLU A 103 6.50 13.03 21.56
CA GLU A 103 6.58 14.07 22.59
C GLU A 103 5.43 15.08 22.46
N LEU A 104 5.04 15.46 21.25
CA LEU A 104 3.88 16.33 21.02
C LEU A 104 2.58 15.66 21.45
N VAL A 105 2.44 14.36 21.18
CA VAL A 105 1.29 13.55 21.60
C VAL A 105 1.24 13.46 23.12
N ARG A 106 2.37 13.13 23.76
CA ARG A 106 2.54 13.03 25.21
C ARG A 106 2.09 14.30 25.92
N LYS A 107 2.45 15.48 25.38
CA LYS A 107 2.01 16.78 25.91
C LYS A 107 0.49 16.94 25.85
N GLN A 108 -0.13 16.69 24.69
CA GLN A 108 -1.59 16.80 24.54
C GLN A 108 -2.35 15.79 25.42
N LEU A 109 -1.79 14.59 25.64
CA LEU A 109 -2.45 13.56 26.45
C LEU A 109 -2.44 13.85 27.95
N LYS A 110 -1.46 14.60 28.46
CA LYS A 110 -1.46 15.09 29.84
C LYS A 110 -2.67 15.98 30.12
N GLU A 111 -3.16 16.71 29.12
CA GLU A 111 -4.33 17.58 29.23
C GLU A 111 -5.65 16.79 29.28
N CYS A 112 -5.69 15.56 28.76
CA CYS A 112 -6.92 14.76 28.65
C CYS A 112 -7.19 13.79 29.82
N ASN A 113 -6.33 13.78 30.85
CA ASN A 113 -6.35 12.79 31.96
C ASN A 113 -6.48 11.33 31.48
N CYS A 114 -5.88 11.03 30.32
CA CYS A 114 -5.94 9.70 29.73
C CYS A 114 -4.84 8.80 30.32
N THR A 115 -5.09 7.50 30.45
CA THR A 115 -4.05 6.55 30.91
C THR A 115 -3.12 6.19 29.77
N THR A 116 -1.82 6.40 29.95
CA THR A 116 -0.80 6.22 28.91
C THR A 116 0.26 5.21 29.31
N ASN A 117 0.36 4.12 28.56
CA ASN A 117 1.56 3.27 28.55
C ASN A 117 2.43 3.64 27.36
N GLU A 118 3.74 3.54 27.49
CA GLU A 118 4.69 3.81 26.41
C GLU A 118 5.53 2.57 26.11
N VAL A 119 5.71 2.30 24.82
CA VAL A 119 6.51 1.18 24.31
C VAL A 119 7.48 1.74 23.28
N GLN A 120 8.76 1.82 23.65
CA GLN A 120 9.83 2.13 22.72
C GLN A 120 10.32 0.86 22.04
N VAL A 121 10.37 0.89 20.71
CA VAL A 121 10.80 -0.23 19.87
C VAL A 121 12.21 0.04 19.36
N ASN A 122 13.07 -0.95 19.54
CA ASN A 122 14.46 -0.88 19.09
C ASN A 122 14.59 -1.25 17.62
N VAL A 123 15.36 -0.45 16.89
CA VAL A 123 15.70 -0.69 15.49
C VAL A 123 16.87 -1.68 15.43
N THR A 124 16.72 -2.77 14.69
CA THR A 124 17.79 -3.75 14.43
C THR A 124 18.21 -3.72 12.96
N LYS A 125 19.37 -4.32 12.66
CA LYS A 125 19.86 -4.50 11.28
C LYS A 125 18.80 -5.13 10.37
N GLU A 126 18.12 -6.16 10.86
CA GLU A 126 17.09 -6.91 10.13
C GLU A 126 15.90 -6.02 9.80
N THR A 127 15.46 -5.18 10.74
CA THR A 127 14.35 -4.25 10.50
C THR A 127 14.68 -3.22 9.43
N VAL A 128 15.92 -2.74 9.38
CA VAL A 128 16.39 -1.82 8.32
C VAL A 128 16.41 -2.53 6.98
N LEU A 129 16.99 -3.73 6.90
CA LEU A 129 17.05 -4.51 5.67
C LEU A 129 15.66 -4.81 5.10
N GLN A 130 14.70 -5.20 5.96
CA GLN A 130 13.32 -5.41 5.54
C GLN A 130 12.68 -4.15 4.97
N LEU A 131 12.90 -2.99 5.62
CA LEU A 131 12.38 -1.73 5.13
C LEU A 131 13.04 -1.32 3.80
N MET A 132 14.34 -1.53 3.65
CA MET A 132 15.07 -1.27 2.39
C MET A 132 14.50 -2.10 1.22
N ILE A 133 14.15 -3.37 1.46
CA ILE A 133 13.52 -4.22 0.42
C ILE A 133 12.18 -3.59 -0.02
N GLN A 134 11.31 -3.25 0.92
CA GLN A 134 10.00 -2.66 0.62
C GLN A 134 10.12 -1.32 -0.11
N VAL A 135 11.08 -0.48 0.30
CA VAL A 135 11.38 0.81 -0.32
C VAL A 135 11.91 0.60 -1.75
N ARG A 136 12.80 -0.38 -1.96
CA ARG A 136 13.36 -0.70 -3.28
C ARG A 136 12.31 -1.14 -4.28
N GLU A 137 11.40 -2.02 -3.87
CA GLU A 137 10.29 -2.48 -4.72
C GLU A 137 9.43 -1.32 -5.20
N ARG A 138 9.10 -0.39 -4.30
CA ARG A 138 8.32 0.80 -4.65
C ARG A 138 9.09 1.80 -5.51
N LEU A 139 10.39 1.93 -5.30
CA LEU A 139 11.24 2.79 -6.11
C LEU A 139 11.31 2.28 -7.55
N ARG A 140 11.48 0.96 -7.75
CA ARG A 140 11.44 0.32 -9.07
C ARG A 140 10.13 0.58 -9.82
N ALA A 141 9.00 0.54 -9.12
CA ALA A 141 7.72 0.86 -9.75
C ALA A 141 7.66 2.30 -10.28
N ILE A 142 8.34 3.26 -9.62
CA ILE A 142 8.44 4.65 -10.13
C ILE A 142 9.37 4.69 -11.34
N GLU A 143 10.50 4.01 -11.28
CA GLU A 143 11.49 3.92 -12.36
C GLU A 143 10.88 3.33 -13.64
N GLU A 144 10.12 2.22 -13.51
CA GLU A 144 9.40 1.60 -14.62
C GLU A 144 8.43 2.57 -15.30
N ILE A 145 7.66 3.34 -14.50
CA ILE A 145 6.76 4.37 -15.04
C ILE A 145 7.57 5.47 -15.71
N ALA A 146 8.63 5.97 -15.06
CA ALA A 146 9.45 7.04 -15.60
C ALA A 146 10.04 6.68 -16.97
N ASN A 147 10.52 5.43 -17.12
CA ASN A 147 11.03 4.89 -18.38
C ASN A 147 9.91 4.72 -19.42
N ALA A 148 8.76 4.18 -19.03
CA ALA A 148 7.63 3.98 -19.95
C ALA A 148 7.05 5.30 -20.47
N THR A 149 7.04 6.35 -19.65
CA THR A 149 6.49 7.67 -20.02
C THR A 149 7.54 8.66 -20.51
N ASN A 150 8.83 8.30 -20.50
CA ASN A 150 9.96 9.20 -20.77
C ASN A 150 9.92 10.49 -19.93
N ALA A 151 9.43 10.43 -18.70
CA ALA A 151 9.26 11.60 -17.84
C ALA A 151 10.58 11.96 -17.15
N THR A 152 11.32 12.90 -17.73
CA THR A 152 12.65 13.33 -17.24
C THR A 152 12.65 13.79 -15.78
N GLN A 153 11.59 14.49 -15.34
CA GLN A 153 11.46 14.91 -13.94
C GLN A 153 11.32 13.71 -12.98
N LEU A 154 10.62 12.64 -13.38
CA LEU A 154 10.52 11.43 -12.57
C LEU A 154 11.86 10.68 -12.53
N MET A 155 12.57 10.60 -13.65
CA MET A 155 13.90 9.99 -13.72
C MET A 155 14.89 10.69 -12.76
N GLU A 156 14.90 12.02 -12.72
CA GLU A 156 15.76 12.77 -11.80
C GLU A 156 15.36 12.53 -10.33
N GLN A 157 14.05 12.47 -10.03
CA GLN A 157 13.58 12.10 -8.69
C GLN A 157 14.02 10.69 -8.29
N VAL A 158 13.96 9.72 -9.19
CA VAL A 158 14.43 8.34 -8.95
C VAL A 158 15.92 8.37 -8.59
N ARG A 159 16.76 9.09 -9.35
CA ARG A 159 18.19 9.20 -9.07
C ARG A 159 18.48 9.77 -7.67
N VAL A 160 17.77 10.81 -7.25
CA VAL A 160 17.89 11.39 -5.89
C VAL A 160 17.46 10.39 -4.81
N MET A 161 16.41 9.61 -5.09
CA MET A 161 15.91 8.56 -4.20
C MET A 161 16.92 7.40 -4.07
N GLU A 162 17.58 7.00 -5.15
CA GLU A 162 18.65 6.00 -5.14
C GLU A 162 19.86 6.45 -4.35
N MET A 163 20.28 7.72 -4.50
CA MET A 163 21.35 8.29 -3.66
C MET A 163 21.01 8.24 -2.18
N THR A 164 19.73 8.43 -1.82
CA THR A 164 19.27 8.31 -0.43
C THR A 164 19.30 6.86 0.05
N MET A 165 18.93 5.92 -0.82
CA MET A 165 19.05 4.47 -0.57
C MET A 165 20.50 4.07 -0.29
N GLU A 166 21.45 4.59 -1.07
CA GLU A 166 22.88 4.31 -0.90
C GLU A 166 23.42 4.88 0.42
N LYS A 167 23.04 6.11 0.78
CA LYS A 167 23.39 6.70 2.09
C LYS A 167 22.90 5.84 3.26
N ALA A 168 21.68 5.29 3.16
CA ALA A 168 21.16 4.41 4.19
C ALA A 168 21.90 3.08 4.25
N ASN A 169 22.31 2.53 3.09
CA ASN A 169 23.15 1.33 3.01
C ASN A 169 24.52 1.55 3.68
N GLN A 170 25.15 2.70 3.45
CA GLN A 170 26.41 3.08 4.10
C GLN A 170 26.26 3.20 5.62
N ALA A 171 25.19 3.86 6.09
CA ALA A 171 24.88 3.94 7.52
C ALA A 171 24.65 2.55 8.14
N LEU A 172 23.96 1.66 7.44
CA LEU A 172 23.74 0.27 7.86
C LEU A 172 25.05 -0.50 7.97
N GLN A 173 25.95 -0.37 6.99
CA GLN A 173 27.27 -1.02 6.99
C GLN A 173 28.17 -0.50 8.12
N ALA A 174 28.06 0.78 8.45
CA ALA A 174 28.76 1.40 9.59
C ALA A 174 28.16 1.04 10.96
N GLY A 175 27.10 0.22 11.01
CA GLY A 175 26.43 -0.17 12.26
C GLY A 175 25.47 0.88 12.81
N ASN A 176 25.22 1.99 12.09
CA ASN A 176 24.33 3.05 12.52
C ASN A 176 22.88 2.77 12.06
N TYR A 177 22.25 1.77 12.69
CA TYR A 177 20.93 1.27 12.29
C TYR A 177 19.82 2.31 12.49
N THR A 178 19.86 3.08 13.57
CA THR A 178 18.86 4.13 13.84
C THR A 178 18.87 5.19 12.74
N TYR A 179 20.06 5.65 12.31
CA TYR A 179 20.17 6.63 11.23
C TYR A 179 19.78 6.05 9.88
N ALA A 180 20.21 4.82 9.57
CA ALA A 180 19.80 4.11 8.35
C ALA A 180 18.26 3.98 8.29
N TYR A 181 17.62 3.64 9.41
CA TYR A 181 16.18 3.54 9.52
C TYR A 181 15.47 4.88 9.31
N GLN A 182 15.98 5.97 9.90
CA GLN A 182 15.46 7.33 9.69
C GLN A 182 15.50 7.72 8.20
N LEU A 183 16.63 7.52 7.52
CA LEU A 183 16.77 7.76 6.08
C LEU A 183 15.75 6.95 5.27
N MET A 184 15.49 5.69 5.67
CA MET A 184 14.51 4.84 5.00
C MET A 184 13.06 5.27 5.22
N LEU A 185 12.72 5.76 6.42
CA LEU A 185 11.39 6.34 6.65
C LEU A 185 11.17 7.63 5.85
N GLU A 186 12.19 8.49 5.74
CA GLU A 186 12.14 9.68 4.90
C GLU A 186 11.97 9.31 3.43
N LEU A 187 12.76 8.34 2.94
CA LEU A 187 12.66 7.86 1.57
C LEU A 187 11.29 7.23 1.29
N GLN A 188 10.74 6.46 2.23
CA GLN A 188 9.40 5.90 2.12
C GLN A 188 8.32 6.99 1.94
N VAL A 189 8.44 8.13 2.63
CA VAL A 189 7.51 9.26 2.47
C VAL A 189 7.67 9.91 1.09
N ARG A 190 8.91 10.16 0.64
CA ARG A 190 9.19 10.73 -0.69
C ARG A 190 8.64 9.84 -1.81
N ILE A 191 8.90 8.54 -1.74
CA ILE A 191 8.39 7.53 -2.68
C ILE A 191 6.87 7.60 -2.81
N GLN A 192 6.13 7.84 -1.73
CA GLN A 192 4.66 7.93 -1.81
C GLN A 192 4.19 9.13 -2.61
N PHE A 193 4.83 10.28 -2.46
CA PHE A 193 4.51 11.45 -3.27
C PHE A 193 4.92 11.25 -4.72
N SER A 194 6.11 10.71 -4.98
CA SER A 194 6.59 10.41 -6.33
C SER A 194 5.75 9.34 -7.03
N LEU A 195 5.25 8.31 -6.33
CA LEU A 195 4.30 7.34 -6.89
C LEU A 195 2.99 7.99 -7.31
N LYS A 196 2.47 8.96 -6.52
CA LYS A 196 1.26 9.70 -6.89
C LYS A 196 1.49 10.52 -8.16
N ALA A 197 2.63 11.19 -8.28
CA ALA A 197 3.01 11.91 -9.48
C ALA A 197 3.18 10.98 -10.69
N ALA A 198 3.90 9.87 -10.51
CA ALA A 198 4.10 8.84 -11.54
C ALA A 198 2.78 8.25 -12.03
N THR A 199 1.83 7.98 -11.13
CA THR A 199 0.49 7.53 -11.52
C THR A 199 -0.25 8.58 -12.37
N GLY A 200 -0.04 9.87 -12.08
CA GLY A 200 -0.56 10.97 -12.89
C GLY A 200 0.03 10.99 -14.30
N GLU A 201 1.36 10.88 -14.43
CA GLU A 201 2.06 10.80 -15.71
C GLU A 201 1.60 9.58 -16.52
N MET A 202 1.53 8.41 -15.88
CA MET A 202 1.06 7.18 -16.52
C MET A 202 -0.38 7.33 -17.05
N ARG A 203 -1.26 8.01 -16.31
CA ARG A 203 -2.63 8.28 -16.75
C ARG A 203 -2.67 9.16 -17.99
N ILE A 204 -1.82 10.19 -18.06
CA ILE A 204 -1.71 11.06 -19.23
C ILE A 204 -1.19 10.25 -20.43
N ALA A 205 -0.16 9.44 -20.22
CA ALA A 205 0.44 8.60 -21.26
C ALA A 205 -0.57 7.58 -21.83
N ILE A 206 -1.32 6.90 -20.95
CA ILE A 206 -2.42 5.98 -21.34
C ILE A 206 -3.48 6.70 -22.15
N LYS A 207 -3.89 7.92 -21.75
CA LYS A 207 -4.91 8.69 -22.47
C LYS A 207 -4.45 9.04 -23.90
N ASN A 208 -3.15 9.24 -24.10
CA ASN A 208 -2.59 9.72 -25.35
C ASN A 208 -2.02 8.61 -26.25
N SER A 209 -1.92 7.37 -25.74
CA SER A 209 -1.33 6.24 -26.46
C SER A 209 -2.20 5.00 -26.34
N GLU A 210 -2.81 4.61 -27.46
CA GLU A 210 -3.62 3.39 -27.56
C GLU A 210 -2.81 2.14 -27.22
N LYS A 211 -1.55 2.08 -27.67
CA LYS A 211 -0.62 1.01 -27.30
C LYS A 211 -0.46 0.90 -25.78
N MET A 212 -0.19 2.02 -25.10
CA MET A 212 -0.01 2.01 -23.64
C MET A 212 -1.30 1.67 -22.89
N ALA A 213 -2.45 2.08 -23.42
CA ALA A 213 -3.75 1.69 -22.86
C ALA A 213 -3.95 0.17 -22.94
N LEU A 214 -3.64 -0.44 -24.09
CA LEU A 214 -3.73 -1.87 -24.30
C LEU A 214 -2.71 -2.65 -23.45
N GLU A 215 -1.45 -2.19 -23.40
CA GLU A 215 -0.41 -2.81 -22.57
C GLU A 215 -0.75 -2.74 -21.08
N ARG A 216 -1.31 -1.62 -20.62
CA ARG A 216 -1.77 -1.48 -19.23
C ARG A 216 -2.86 -2.49 -18.89
N GLU A 217 -3.82 -2.65 -19.80
CA GLU A 217 -4.94 -3.56 -19.60
C GLU A 217 -4.47 -5.03 -19.66
N LEU A 218 -3.56 -5.36 -20.58
CA LEU A 218 -2.89 -6.67 -20.64
C LEU A 218 -2.30 -7.07 -19.28
N VAL A 219 -1.54 -6.17 -18.64
CA VAL A 219 -0.94 -6.43 -17.31
C VAL A 219 -2.01 -6.73 -16.25
N LYS A 220 -3.18 -6.07 -16.31
CA LYS A 220 -4.28 -6.39 -15.38
C LYS A 220 -4.86 -7.78 -15.64
N LEU A 221 -5.06 -8.15 -16.90
CA LEU A 221 -5.57 -9.47 -17.28
C LEU A 221 -4.59 -10.56 -16.85
N GLU A 222 -3.29 -10.37 -17.04
CA GLU A 222 -2.25 -11.30 -16.56
C GLU A 222 -2.32 -11.51 -15.04
N ALA A 223 -2.55 -10.44 -14.27
CA ALA A 223 -2.70 -10.54 -12.82
C ALA A 223 -3.97 -11.33 -12.43
N GLN A 224 -5.08 -11.10 -13.11
CA GLN A 224 -6.34 -11.84 -12.88
C GLN A 224 -6.19 -13.33 -13.21
N ILE A 225 -5.55 -13.66 -14.33
CA ILE A 225 -5.29 -15.03 -14.76
C ILE A 225 -4.38 -15.75 -13.75
N ARG A 226 -3.31 -15.10 -13.28
CA ARG A 226 -2.41 -15.67 -12.27
C ARG A 226 -3.15 -16.05 -10.98
N VAL A 227 -4.12 -15.23 -10.55
CA VAL A 227 -4.96 -15.55 -9.38
C VAL A 227 -5.79 -16.81 -9.62
N MET A 228 -6.31 -17.00 -10.83
CA MET A 228 -7.09 -18.19 -11.21
C MET A 228 -6.20 -19.44 -11.29
N GLU A 229 -5.03 -19.33 -11.91
CA GLU A 229 -4.03 -20.42 -11.98
C GLU A 229 -3.64 -20.89 -10.58
N ASN A 230 -3.34 -19.95 -9.68
CA ASN A 230 -2.99 -20.26 -8.29
C ASN A 230 -4.15 -20.91 -7.51
N ALA A 231 -5.38 -20.69 -7.94
CA ALA A 231 -6.57 -21.35 -7.40
C ALA A 231 -6.85 -22.72 -8.04
N GLY A 232 -6.01 -23.17 -8.99
CA GLY A 232 -6.17 -24.43 -9.71
C GLY A 232 -7.24 -24.40 -10.82
N ILE A 233 -7.63 -23.20 -11.27
CA ILE A 233 -8.58 -23.04 -12.38
C ILE A 233 -7.82 -23.18 -13.69
N ASP A 234 -8.35 -23.99 -14.62
CA ASP A 234 -7.78 -24.11 -15.96
C ASP A 234 -8.01 -22.82 -16.77
N VAL A 235 -6.91 -22.20 -17.18
CA VAL A 235 -6.88 -20.97 -17.98
C VAL A 235 -6.13 -21.17 -19.30
N SER A 236 -5.86 -22.40 -19.71
CA SER A 236 -5.06 -22.74 -20.90
C SER A 236 -5.54 -22.01 -22.17
N GLN A 237 -6.84 -21.98 -22.40
CA GLN A 237 -7.45 -21.26 -23.52
C GLN A 237 -7.27 -19.73 -23.39
N ILE A 238 -7.40 -19.19 -22.18
CA ILE A 238 -7.22 -17.76 -21.92
C ILE A 238 -5.75 -17.38 -22.19
N ASN A 239 -4.79 -18.19 -21.75
CA ASN A 239 -3.36 -17.98 -22.01
C ASN A 239 -3.02 -17.97 -23.50
N THR A 240 -3.70 -18.80 -24.30
CA THR A 240 -3.55 -18.80 -25.77
C THR A 240 -3.99 -17.46 -26.37
N LEU A 241 -5.13 -16.92 -25.93
CA LEU A 241 -5.61 -15.62 -26.38
C LEU A 241 -4.74 -14.47 -25.88
N MET A 242 -4.19 -14.57 -24.66
CA MET A 242 -3.25 -13.58 -24.12
C MET A 242 -2.00 -13.45 -24.99
N GLU A 243 -1.48 -14.57 -25.52
CA GLU A 243 -0.33 -14.52 -26.42
C GLU A 243 -0.67 -13.87 -27.76
N GLN A 244 -1.85 -14.19 -28.32
CA GLN A 244 -2.35 -13.51 -29.52
C GLN A 244 -2.53 -12.00 -29.29
N LEU A 245 -3.03 -11.61 -28.11
CA LEU A 245 -3.18 -10.21 -27.72
C LEU A 245 -1.83 -9.50 -27.66
N ARG A 246 -0.80 -10.11 -27.05
CA ARG A 246 0.56 -9.56 -27.03
C ARG A 246 1.10 -9.31 -28.44
N ILE A 247 0.96 -10.29 -29.33
CA ILE A 247 1.41 -10.19 -30.72
C ILE A 247 0.64 -9.08 -31.46
N ALA A 248 -0.68 -8.99 -31.29
CA ALA A 248 -1.49 -7.96 -31.91
C ALA A 248 -1.09 -6.54 -31.46
N ILE A 249 -0.82 -6.35 -30.16
CA ILE A 249 -0.33 -5.07 -29.61
C ILE A 249 1.05 -4.73 -30.19
N GLN A 250 1.97 -5.68 -30.25
CA GLN A 250 3.32 -5.47 -30.80
C GLN A 250 3.29 -5.09 -32.28
N ASN A 251 2.39 -5.71 -33.05
CA ASN A 251 2.22 -5.46 -34.48
C ASN A 251 1.38 -4.20 -34.80
N GLY A 252 0.90 -3.47 -33.79
CA GLY A 252 0.05 -2.30 -33.99
C GLY A 252 -1.37 -2.61 -34.47
N GLN A 253 -1.82 -3.86 -34.34
CA GLN A 253 -3.15 -4.32 -34.75
C GLN A 253 -4.18 -4.04 -33.65
N TYR A 254 -4.39 -2.76 -33.33
CA TYR A 254 -5.13 -2.36 -32.12
C TYR A 254 -6.61 -2.75 -32.13
N ASP A 255 -7.27 -2.77 -33.29
CA ASP A 255 -8.67 -3.23 -33.36
C ASP A 255 -8.80 -4.73 -33.07
N VAL A 256 -7.86 -5.54 -33.57
CA VAL A 256 -7.78 -6.97 -33.25
C VAL A 256 -7.48 -7.16 -31.77
N ALA A 257 -6.54 -6.38 -31.22
CA ALA A 257 -6.21 -6.41 -29.80
C ALA A 257 -7.43 -6.10 -28.91
N LYS A 258 -8.25 -5.10 -29.25
CA LYS A 258 -9.48 -4.78 -28.51
C LYS A 258 -10.50 -5.92 -28.54
N GLN A 259 -10.65 -6.59 -29.68
CA GLN A 259 -11.55 -7.75 -29.81
C GLN A 259 -11.09 -8.91 -28.93
N LEU A 260 -9.80 -9.27 -29.01
CA LEU A 260 -9.19 -10.29 -28.16
C LEU A 260 -9.35 -9.95 -26.68
N MET A 261 -9.16 -8.68 -26.31
CA MET A 261 -9.30 -8.21 -24.93
C MET A 261 -10.71 -8.41 -24.39
N ASN A 262 -11.74 -8.06 -25.17
CA ASN A 262 -13.14 -8.26 -24.76
C ASN A 262 -13.45 -9.75 -24.59
N GLN A 263 -12.95 -10.60 -25.48
CA GLN A 263 -13.11 -12.05 -25.39
C GLN A 263 -12.44 -12.60 -24.13
N ILE A 264 -11.20 -12.22 -23.85
CA ILE A 264 -10.45 -12.61 -22.65
C ILE A 264 -11.20 -12.17 -21.39
N LYS A 265 -11.68 -10.92 -21.32
CA LYS A 265 -12.47 -10.41 -20.18
C LYS A 265 -13.72 -11.25 -19.92
N SER A 266 -14.45 -11.63 -20.97
CA SER A 266 -15.62 -12.50 -20.83
C SER A 266 -15.26 -13.87 -20.26
N MET A 267 -14.17 -14.47 -20.76
CA MET A 267 -13.71 -15.78 -20.26
C MET A 267 -13.22 -15.71 -18.81
N ILE A 268 -12.51 -14.64 -18.43
CA ILE A 268 -12.12 -14.36 -17.04
C ILE A 268 -13.35 -14.22 -16.15
N GLN A 269 -14.36 -13.47 -16.59
CA GLN A 269 -15.58 -13.30 -15.80
C GLN A 269 -16.32 -14.62 -15.58
N GLU A 270 -16.41 -15.46 -16.61
CA GLU A 270 -17.00 -16.79 -16.53
C GLU A 270 -16.20 -17.72 -15.61
N ALA A 271 -14.88 -17.80 -15.81
CA ALA A 271 -13.97 -18.57 -14.99
C ALA A 271 -14.03 -18.14 -13.51
N TYR A 272 -14.09 -16.83 -13.24
CA TYR A 272 -14.27 -16.30 -11.89
C TYR A 272 -15.59 -16.75 -11.26
N ARG A 273 -16.71 -16.67 -12.00
CA ARG A 273 -18.03 -17.07 -11.49
C ARG A 273 -18.05 -18.57 -11.14
N ASN A 274 -17.47 -19.40 -12.00
CA ASN A 274 -17.45 -20.85 -11.81
C ASN A 274 -16.43 -21.31 -10.75
N GLY A 275 -15.31 -20.60 -10.62
CA GLY A 275 -14.21 -20.93 -9.72
C GLY A 275 -14.13 -20.09 -8.44
N ARG A 276 -15.18 -19.30 -8.13
CA ARG A 276 -15.15 -18.31 -7.04
C ARG A 276 -14.75 -18.90 -5.69
N ASP A 277 -15.28 -20.07 -5.35
CA ASP A 277 -15.00 -20.73 -4.08
C ASP A 277 -13.57 -21.29 -4.03
N ALA A 278 -13.06 -21.78 -5.16
CA ALA A 278 -11.66 -22.20 -5.27
C ALA A 278 -10.71 -21.01 -5.03
N ILE A 279 -10.99 -19.86 -5.65
CA ILE A 279 -10.20 -18.63 -5.45
C ILE A 279 -10.26 -18.16 -4.00
N ARG A 280 -11.44 -18.20 -3.37
CA ARG A 280 -11.62 -17.79 -1.97
C ARG A 280 -10.82 -18.67 -1.01
N ASN A 281 -10.78 -19.98 -1.28
CA ASN A 281 -10.13 -20.98 -0.43
C ASN A 281 -8.68 -21.27 -0.82
N ALA A 282 -8.20 -20.71 -1.93
CA ALA A 282 -6.84 -20.88 -2.40
C ALA A 282 -5.84 -20.50 -1.29
N PRO A 283 -4.79 -21.31 -1.07
CA PRO A 283 -3.76 -20.97 -0.12
C PRO A 283 -3.16 -19.63 -0.53
N ARG A 284 -3.35 -18.60 0.29
CA ARG A 284 -2.70 -17.32 0.07
C ARG A 284 -1.21 -17.58 0.15
N GLU A 285 -0.48 -17.37 -0.96
CA GLU A 285 0.96 -17.24 -0.89
C GLU A 285 1.25 -16.16 0.15
N ARG A 286 1.66 -16.58 1.35
CA ARG A 286 2.34 -15.67 2.25
C ARG A 286 3.58 -15.26 1.47
N PRO A 287 3.85 -13.96 1.26
CA PRO A 287 5.11 -13.56 0.65
C PRO A 287 6.20 -14.34 1.37
N ARG A 288 6.95 -15.15 0.62
CA ARG A 288 8.02 -15.98 1.18
C ARG A 288 8.85 -15.05 2.03
N ARG A 289 8.83 -15.26 3.36
CA ARG A 289 9.76 -14.55 4.23
C ARG A 289 11.16 -14.94 3.72
N PRO A 290 11.99 -14.01 3.24
CA PRO A 290 13.41 -14.28 3.19
C PRO A 290 13.92 -14.56 4.61
#